data_AF-A0A8J6CDK4-F1
#
_entry.id   AF-A0A8J6CDK4-F1
#
_cell.length_a   1.000
_cell.length_b   1.000
_cell.length_c   1.000
_cell.angle_alpha   90.00
_cell.angle_beta   90.00
_cell.angle_gamma   90.00
#
_symmetry.space_group_name_H-M   'P 1'
#
loop_
_entity.id
_entity.type
_entity.pdbx_description
1 polymer ?
#
loop_
_entity_poly.entity_id
_entity_poly.type
_entity_poly.pdbx_seq_one_letter_code
_entity_poly.pdbx_strand_id
1 'polypeptide(L)'
;MRTARTANSRPRRAPCLPLLLAVAALTWRTAGSAAPIAGGVAGIADAQARGRIGRVTVVSFAACSVERSRQLLALQESVRMIGGNVSFIAFTDADLPDAFRARFAWARDKCWYWIWKPWLLLQLAVNRSTALGDVLVWIDSDMRLFGSVIPAGVSDWVHFLADLVPAVARDNYGGVVPFGRCTGHVEWQYTKPDVFAAVGLSGTQRTLAERSQQVYSGMLALQKKAGETEAFLREWLDAADDPVNYGGDKLYPSRTRPRPGYVRHKNDQSIFSLLIKRHSMRRLPAPYYWVGDTGFASCRREWAEAGYCPFAGAQSSRFDKQAWKSAERCVAQAKADGSRLSLQA
;
A
#
# COMPACT_ATOMS: atom_id res chain seq x y z
N MET A 1 6.50 -63.65 17.96
CA MET A 1 6.70 -62.82 16.74
C MET A 1 5.48 -61.94 16.52
N ARG A 2 5.55 -60.66 16.88
CA ARG A 2 4.73 -59.57 16.31
C ARG A 2 5.40 -58.24 16.66
N THR A 3 5.55 -57.44 15.63
CA THR A 3 6.52 -56.36 15.45
C THR A 3 6.10 -55.05 16.09
N ALA A 4 7.11 -54.29 16.53
CA ALA A 4 7.01 -52.98 17.14
C ALA A 4 6.47 -51.93 16.15
N ARG A 5 5.58 -51.05 16.63
CA ARG A 5 5.14 -49.83 15.92
C ARG A 5 6.22 -48.77 16.05
N THR A 6 6.75 -48.32 14.92
CA THR A 6 7.64 -47.17 14.80
C THR A 6 6.88 -45.86 15.00
N ALA A 7 7.47 -44.99 15.81
CA ALA A 7 7.00 -43.63 16.06
C ALA A 7 7.18 -42.77 14.80
N ASN A 8 6.11 -42.06 14.44
CA ASN A 8 6.04 -41.19 13.28
C ASN A 8 6.62 -39.81 13.66
N SER A 9 7.90 -39.56 13.35
CA SER A 9 8.55 -38.27 13.55
C SER A 9 8.10 -37.27 12.48
N ARG A 10 7.32 -36.25 12.87
CA ARG A 10 7.03 -35.09 12.03
C ARG A 10 8.34 -34.37 11.65
N PRO A 11 8.51 -33.91 10.39
CA PRO A 11 9.67 -33.11 10.02
C PRO A 11 9.63 -31.76 10.73
N ARG A 12 10.69 -31.44 11.48
CA ARG A 12 10.91 -30.11 12.06
C ARG A 12 11.04 -29.10 10.91
N ARG A 13 10.18 -28.07 10.91
CA ARG A 13 10.29 -26.92 10.01
C ARG A 13 11.67 -26.28 10.20
N ALA A 14 12.45 -26.17 9.13
CA ALA A 14 13.73 -25.48 9.13
C ALA A 14 13.51 -23.99 9.44
N PRO A 15 14.39 -23.34 10.22
CA PRO A 15 14.32 -21.91 10.47
C PRO A 15 14.60 -21.14 9.17
N CYS A 16 13.69 -20.26 8.79
CA CYS A 16 13.86 -19.32 7.67
C CYS A 16 15.07 -18.41 7.94
N LEU A 17 16.18 -18.64 7.24
CA LEU A 17 17.30 -17.69 7.20
C LEU A 17 16.84 -16.38 6.54
N PRO A 18 17.15 -15.20 7.11
CA PRO A 18 16.90 -13.93 6.44
C PRO A 18 17.90 -13.77 5.30
N LEU A 19 17.45 -14.00 4.07
CA LEU A 19 18.20 -13.59 2.88
C LEU A 19 18.10 -12.06 2.80
N LEU A 20 19.18 -11.38 3.17
CA LEU A 20 19.32 -9.94 2.97
C LEU A 20 19.29 -9.69 1.46
N LEU A 21 18.19 -9.13 0.95
CA LEU A 21 18.27 -8.34 -0.26
C LEU A 21 19.28 -7.24 0.04
N ALA A 22 20.45 -7.30 -0.60
CA ALA A 22 21.24 -6.11 -0.84
C ALA A 22 20.36 -5.20 -1.71
N VAL A 23 19.46 -4.44 -1.08
CA VAL A 23 18.89 -3.25 -1.67
C VAL A 23 20.09 -2.30 -1.73
N ALA A 24 20.93 -2.48 -2.75
CA ALA A 24 21.73 -1.38 -3.25
C ALA A 24 20.70 -0.30 -3.48
N ALA A 25 20.71 0.72 -2.62
CA ALA A 25 19.88 1.87 -2.78
C ALA A 25 20.25 2.44 -4.14
N LEU A 26 19.50 2.07 -5.17
CA LEU A 26 19.43 2.75 -6.44
C LEU A 26 18.72 4.07 -6.12
N THR A 27 19.41 4.93 -5.37
CA THR A 27 19.18 6.36 -5.39
C THR A 27 19.55 6.79 -6.80
N TRP A 28 18.63 6.63 -7.74
CA TRP A 28 18.72 7.32 -9.01
C TRP A 28 18.59 8.81 -8.70
N ARG A 29 19.73 9.49 -8.58
CA ARG A 29 19.82 10.94 -8.72
C ARG A 29 19.64 11.25 -10.20
N THR A 30 18.40 11.35 -10.67
CA THR A 30 18.13 12.00 -11.96
C THR A 30 17.94 13.48 -11.70
N ALA A 31 18.85 14.30 -12.21
CA ALA A 31 18.68 15.73 -12.34
C ALA A 31 17.49 16.01 -13.27
N GLY A 32 16.34 16.32 -12.67
CA GLY A 32 15.12 16.76 -13.34
C GLY A 32 14.36 17.63 -12.35
N SER A 33 14.32 18.93 -12.61
CA SER A 33 13.88 19.96 -11.68
C SER A 33 12.36 20.10 -11.64
N ALA A 34 11.68 19.26 -10.87
CA ALA A 34 10.43 19.68 -10.26
C ALA A 34 10.79 20.29 -8.90
N ALA A 35 10.63 21.61 -8.77
CA ALA A 35 10.90 22.29 -7.50
C ALA A 35 9.90 21.80 -6.44
N PRO A 36 10.35 21.35 -5.26
CA PRO A 36 9.45 20.98 -4.17
C PRO A 36 8.62 22.19 -3.72
N ILE A 37 7.36 21.95 -3.36
CA ILE A 37 6.47 23.02 -2.87
C ILE A 37 6.89 23.39 -1.44
N ALA A 38 7.23 24.66 -1.23
CA ALA A 38 7.90 25.16 -0.02
C ALA A 38 7.22 24.79 1.32
N GLY A 39 5.89 24.71 1.37
CA GLY A 39 5.14 24.32 2.57
C GLY A 39 5.22 22.83 2.93
N GLY A 40 5.47 21.95 1.95
CA GLY A 40 5.61 20.51 2.15
C GLY A 40 6.87 20.11 2.92
N VAL A 41 7.95 20.84 2.63
CA VAL A 41 9.30 20.53 3.12
C VAL A 41 9.43 20.76 4.63
N ALA A 42 8.83 21.84 5.16
CA ALA A 42 9.02 22.24 6.55
C ALA A 42 8.36 21.27 7.55
N GLY A 43 7.13 20.80 7.28
CA GLY A 43 6.39 19.98 8.25
C GLY A 43 6.95 18.56 8.42
N ILE A 44 7.36 17.91 7.34
CA ILE A 44 7.99 16.58 7.41
C ILE A 44 9.37 16.67 8.07
N ALA A 45 10.18 17.67 7.68
CA ALA A 45 11.48 17.89 8.29
C ALA A 45 11.38 18.22 9.78
N ASP A 46 10.40 19.03 10.20
CA ASP A 46 10.13 19.28 11.62
C ASP A 46 9.73 18.01 12.37
N ALA A 47 8.83 17.19 11.80
CA ALA A 47 8.44 15.93 12.42
C ALA A 47 9.62 14.96 12.58
N GLN A 48 10.54 14.94 11.61
CA GLN A 48 11.79 14.19 11.67
C GLN A 48 12.75 14.75 12.73
N ALA A 49 12.93 16.07 12.76
CA ALA A 49 13.79 16.74 13.74
C ALA A 49 13.29 16.55 15.19
N ARG A 50 11.97 16.48 15.38
CA ARG A 50 11.33 16.18 16.68
C ARG A 50 11.26 14.69 17.00
N GLY A 51 11.78 13.81 16.14
CA GLY A 51 11.78 12.36 16.34
C GLY A 51 10.38 11.72 16.31
N ARG A 52 9.37 12.39 15.76
CA ARG A 52 8.00 11.83 15.60
C ARG A 52 7.96 10.74 14.53
N ILE A 53 8.76 10.92 13.47
CA ILE A 53 8.94 9.97 12.37
C ILE A 53 10.42 9.92 11.98
N GLY A 54 10.86 8.78 11.44
CA GLY A 54 12.17 8.64 10.82
C GLY A 54 12.15 8.99 9.33
N ARG A 55 13.00 8.31 8.56
CA ARG A 55 13.02 8.44 7.10
C ARG A 55 11.71 7.94 6.50
N VAL A 56 11.17 8.68 5.54
CA VAL A 56 9.97 8.26 4.80
C VAL A 56 10.41 7.65 3.47
N THR A 57 9.90 6.45 3.17
CA THR A 57 10.13 5.75 1.91
C THR A 57 8.79 5.32 1.32
N VAL A 58 8.41 5.90 0.20
CA VAL A 58 7.29 5.43 -0.61
C VAL A 58 7.75 4.25 -1.46
N VAL A 59 6.96 3.19 -1.49
CA VAL A 59 7.27 1.92 -2.13
C VAL A 59 6.14 1.56 -3.08
N SER A 60 6.48 1.14 -4.29
CA SER A 60 5.50 0.67 -5.27
C SER A 60 6.06 -0.47 -6.12
N PHE A 61 5.16 -1.21 -6.77
CA PHE A 61 5.50 -2.29 -7.68
C PHE A 61 4.65 -2.21 -8.94
N ALA A 62 5.29 -2.34 -10.10
CA ALA A 62 4.64 -2.44 -11.39
C ALA A 62 5.12 -3.70 -12.12
N ALA A 63 4.18 -4.58 -12.49
CA ALA A 63 4.52 -5.66 -13.42
C ALA A 63 5.01 -5.09 -14.75
N CYS A 64 5.89 -5.81 -15.46
CA CYS A 64 6.56 -5.39 -16.69
C CYS A 64 5.58 -5.20 -17.87
N SER A 65 4.79 -4.14 -17.84
CA SER A 65 4.02 -3.64 -18.98
C SER A 65 4.28 -2.15 -19.15
N VAL A 66 4.32 -1.68 -20.40
CA VAL A 66 4.56 -0.28 -20.74
C VAL A 66 3.60 0.65 -20.00
N GLU A 67 2.34 0.24 -19.88
CA GLU A 67 1.32 1.03 -19.19
C GLU A 67 1.59 1.13 -17.68
N ARG A 68 1.92 0.02 -17.02
CA ARG A 68 2.23 0.02 -15.59
C ARG A 68 3.52 0.77 -15.29
N SER A 69 4.51 0.70 -16.18
CA SER A 69 5.73 1.51 -16.08
C SER A 69 5.43 3.01 -16.18
N ARG A 70 4.52 3.44 -17.07
CA ARG A 70 4.08 4.84 -17.14
C ARG A 70 3.37 5.30 -15.86
N GLN A 71 2.51 4.45 -15.30
CA GLN A 71 1.82 4.76 -14.05
C GLN A 71 2.82 4.89 -12.89
N LEU A 72 3.82 4.00 -12.81
CA LEU A 72 4.88 4.07 -11.82
C LEU A 72 5.72 5.35 -11.93
N LEU A 73 6.05 5.80 -13.15
CA LEU A 73 6.74 7.06 -13.38
C LEU A 73 5.90 8.27 -12.96
N ALA A 74 4.59 8.25 -13.26
CA ALA A 74 3.67 9.30 -12.82
C ALA A 74 3.55 9.34 -11.29
N LEU A 75 3.50 8.18 -10.64
CA LEU A 75 3.52 8.07 -9.18
C LEU A 75 4.84 8.62 -8.61
N GLN A 76 5.99 8.25 -9.19
CA GLN A 76 7.30 8.76 -8.77
C GLN A 76 7.35 10.29 -8.82
N GLU A 77 6.86 10.88 -9.91
CA GLU A 77 6.83 12.33 -10.07
C GLU A 77 5.93 12.97 -9.01
N SER A 78 4.79 12.36 -8.72
CA SER A 78 3.92 12.84 -7.65
C SER A 78 4.59 12.75 -6.27
N VAL A 79 5.36 11.70 -5.95
CA VAL A 79 6.08 11.61 -4.67
C VAL A 79 7.11 12.73 -4.51
N ARG A 80 7.79 13.13 -5.60
CA ARG A 80 8.74 14.26 -5.56
C ARG A 80 8.08 15.57 -5.13
N MET A 81 6.82 15.79 -5.52
CA MET A 81 6.08 17.00 -5.18
C MET A 81 5.72 17.12 -3.69
N ILE A 82 5.75 16.02 -2.92
CA ILE A 82 5.56 16.07 -1.46
C ILE A 82 6.65 16.94 -0.80
N GLY A 83 7.87 16.89 -1.33
CA GLY A 83 9.03 17.52 -0.70
C GLY A 83 9.44 16.84 0.60
N GLY A 84 10.38 17.46 1.32
CA GLY A 84 10.99 16.85 2.50
C GLY A 84 11.91 15.67 2.15
N ASN A 85 12.48 15.02 3.17
CA ASN A 85 13.35 13.85 2.97
C ASN A 85 12.52 12.56 2.75
N VAL A 86 11.67 12.58 1.71
CA VAL A 86 10.83 11.46 1.26
C VAL A 86 11.52 10.79 0.07
N SER A 87 11.80 9.50 0.20
CA SER A 87 12.39 8.68 -0.87
C SER A 87 11.33 7.83 -1.58
N PHE A 88 11.61 7.42 -2.82
CA PHE A 88 10.75 6.54 -3.60
C PHE A 88 11.54 5.32 -4.08
N ILE A 89 10.98 4.12 -3.87
CA ILE A 89 11.51 2.86 -4.39
C ILE A 89 10.44 2.19 -5.24
N ALA A 90 10.79 1.95 -6.50
CA ALA A 90 9.96 1.25 -7.47
C ALA A 90 10.55 -0.15 -7.72
N PHE A 91 9.70 -1.16 -7.67
CA PHE A 91 10.03 -2.53 -8.00
C PHE A 91 9.27 -2.99 -9.25
N THR A 92 9.85 -3.97 -9.93
CA THR A 92 9.27 -4.66 -11.09
C THR A 92 9.44 -6.17 -10.94
N ASP A 93 8.88 -6.93 -11.88
CA ASP A 93 9.07 -8.37 -11.91
C ASP A 93 10.56 -8.76 -11.99
N ALA A 94 11.43 -7.91 -12.52
CA ALA A 94 12.87 -8.16 -12.61
C ALA A 94 13.57 -8.13 -11.24
N ASP A 95 13.01 -7.40 -10.28
CA ASP A 95 13.60 -7.21 -8.95
C ASP A 95 13.25 -8.34 -7.96
N LEU A 96 12.36 -9.26 -8.35
CA LEU A 96 11.96 -10.38 -7.52
C LEU A 96 13.03 -11.49 -7.57
N PRO A 97 13.63 -11.88 -6.42
CA PRO A 97 14.70 -12.87 -6.41
C PRO A 97 14.18 -14.30 -6.59
N ASP A 98 15.07 -15.23 -6.93
CA ASP A 98 14.73 -16.64 -7.14
C ASP A 98 14.05 -17.28 -5.93
N ALA A 99 14.44 -16.90 -4.72
CA ALA A 99 13.78 -17.38 -3.49
C ALA A 99 12.29 -16.99 -3.43
N PHE A 100 11.93 -15.79 -3.87
CA PHE A 100 10.53 -15.37 -3.98
C PHE A 100 9.83 -16.19 -5.07
N ARG A 101 10.46 -16.33 -6.24
CA ARG A 101 9.89 -17.06 -7.38
C ARG A 101 9.67 -18.54 -7.05
N ALA A 102 10.56 -19.15 -6.29
CA ALA A 102 10.46 -20.52 -5.84
C ALA A 102 9.33 -20.70 -4.82
N ARG A 103 9.25 -19.82 -3.81
CA ARG A 103 8.18 -19.88 -2.78
C ARG A 103 6.79 -19.73 -3.39
N PHE A 104 6.65 -18.84 -4.39
CA PHE A 104 5.37 -18.53 -5.02
C PHE A 104 5.28 -19.02 -6.46
N ALA A 105 5.93 -20.14 -6.77
CA ALA A 105 5.93 -20.73 -8.11
C ALA A 105 4.52 -21.02 -8.62
N TRP A 106 3.60 -21.37 -7.72
CA TRP A 106 2.18 -21.59 -8.02
C TRP A 106 1.47 -20.35 -8.59
N ALA A 107 1.99 -19.14 -8.35
CA ALA A 107 1.38 -17.89 -8.78
C ALA A 107 1.99 -17.30 -10.07
N ARG A 108 3.01 -17.96 -10.66
CA ARG A 108 3.86 -17.43 -11.74
C ARG A 108 3.07 -16.97 -12.98
N ASP A 109 2.16 -17.81 -13.48
CA ASP A 109 1.48 -17.57 -14.78
C ASP A 109 0.41 -16.47 -14.74
N LYS A 110 0.29 -15.78 -13.61
CA LYS A 110 -0.76 -14.78 -13.33
C LYS A 110 -0.18 -13.53 -12.69
N CYS A 111 1.11 -13.26 -12.94
CA CYS A 111 1.86 -12.17 -12.35
C CYS A 111 1.63 -12.15 -10.84
N TRP A 112 1.97 -13.24 -10.15
CA TRP A 112 2.08 -13.39 -8.69
C TRP A 112 1.00 -12.73 -7.79
N TYR A 113 -0.21 -12.47 -8.28
CA TYR A 113 -1.39 -12.01 -7.52
C TYR A 113 -1.14 -10.92 -6.45
N TRP A 114 -0.24 -9.96 -6.64
CA TRP A 114 0.09 -8.95 -5.61
C TRP A 114 0.91 -9.46 -4.41
N ILE A 115 1.36 -10.73 -4.40
CA ILE A 115 2.03 -11.36 -3.24
C ILE A 115 3.40 -10.76 -2.94
N TRP A 116 3.97 -10.07 -3.94
CA TRP A 116 5.13 -9.21 -3.78
C TRP A 116 4.91 -8.13 -2.71
N LYS A 117 3.70 -7.63 -2.48
CA LYS A 117 3.43 -6.52 -1.56
C LYS A 117 3.84 -6.85 -0.11
N PRO A 118 3.25 -7.86 0.57
CA PRO A 118 3.70 -8.23 1.90
C PRO A 118 5.15 -8.71 1.93
N TRP A 119 5.62 -9.37 0.88
CA TRP A 119 7.01 -9.85 0.82
C TRP A 119 8.02 -8.70 0.75
N LEU A 120 7.86 -7.75 -0.17
CA LEU A 120 8.74 -6.58 -0.35
C LEU A 120 8.73 -5.70 0.90
N LEU A 121 7.55 -5.45 1.47
CA LEU A 121 7.45 -4.71 2.73
C LEU A 121 8.19 -5.44 3.86
N LEU A 122 8.10 -6.77 3.94
CA LEU A 122 8.87 -7.56 4.91
C LEU A 122 10.38 -7.41 4.68
N GLN A 123 10.84 -7.52 3.43
CA GLN A 123 12.26 -7.38 3.11
C GLN A 123 12.81 -5.98 3.46
N LEU A 124 12.04 -4.93 3.18
CA LEU A 124 12.38 -3.57 3.56
C LEU A 124 12.36 -3.38 5.08
N ALA A 125 11.36 -3.93 5.77
CA ALA A 125 11.26 -3.85 7.22
C ALA A 125 12.44 -4.55 7.92
N VAL A 126 12.84 -5.75 7.48
CA VAL A 126 13.99 -6.48 8.09
C VAL A 126 15.35 -5.93 7.67
N ASN A 127 15.40 -5.06 6.65
CA ASN A 127 16.65 -4.45 6.21
C ASN A 127 17.23 -3.56 7.33
N ARG A 128 18.54 -3.70 7.60
CA ARG A 128 19.26 -2.94 8.63
C ARG A 128 19.27 -1.43 8.36
N SER A 129 19.13 -1.01 7.10
CA SER A 129 19.02 0.40 6.72
C SER A 129 17.64 1.02 7.00
N THR A 130 16.65 0.22 7.40
CA THR A 130 15.35 0.72 7.86
C THR A 130 15.38 0.79 9.38
N ALA A 131 15.48 2.00 9.94
CA ALA A 131 15.60 2.22 11.38
C ALA A 131 14.23 2.16 12.08
N LEU A 132 14.22 2.00 13.40
CA LEU A 132 12.99 2.16 14.18
C LEU A 132 12.45 3.58 14.00
N GLY A 133 11.13 3.71 13.84
CA GLY A 133 10.47 4.99 13.56
C GLY A 133 10.46 5.40 12.08
N ASP A 134 11.26 4.76 11.20
CA ASP A 134 11.16 4.96 9.75
C ASP A 134 9.76 4.59 9.25
N VAL A 135 9.30 5.31 8.22
CA VAL A 135 7.97 5.14 7.63
C VAL A 135 8.10 4.53 6.24
N LEU A 136 7.50 3.37 6.03
CA LEU A 136 7.31 2.78 4.71
C LEU A 136 5.87 3.04 4.26
N VAL A 137 5.67 3.65 3.10
CA VAL A 137 4.34 3.91 2.53
C VAL A 137 4.20 3.06 1.27
N TRP A 138 3.34 2.06 1.29
CA TRP A 138 3.00 1.34 0.08
C TRP A 138 1.94 2.10 -0.71
N ILE A 139 2.12 2.19 -2.03
CA ILE A 139 1.15 2.75 -2.96
C ILE A 139 1.12 1.89 -4.22
N ASP A 140 -0.04 1.36 -4.60
CA ASP A 140 -0.22 0.63 -5.86
C ASP A 140 0.12 1.55 -7.05
N SER A 141 0.78 1.00 -8.08
CA SER A 141 1.38 1.81 -9.14
C SER A 141 0.36 2.60 -9.96
N ASP A 142 -0.91 2.18 -9.98
CA ASP A 142 -2.01 2.82 -10.69
C ASP A 142 -2.60 4.02 -9.94
N MET A 143 -2.09 4.34 -8.76
CA MET A 143 -2.48 5.51 -7.98
C MET A 143 -1.74 6.78 -8.40
N ARG A 144 -2.39 7.93 -8.20
CA ARG A 144 -1.77 9.26 -8.30
C ARG A 144 -2.00 10.03 -7.01
N LEU A 145 -0.94 10.68 -6.51
CA LEU A 145 -1.01 11.41 -5.23
C LEU A 145 -1.61 12.81 -5.34
N PHE A 146 -1.66 13.37 -6.55
CA PHE A 146 -2.21 14.69 -6.82
C PHE A 146 -3.10 14.66 -8.05
N GLY A 147 -4.16 15.48 -8.02
CA GLY A 147 -4.97 15.78 -9.19
C GLY A 147 -4.31 16.81 -10.09
N SER A 148 -4.90 17.02 -11.27
CA SER A 148 -4.53 18.08 -12.23
C SER A 148 -4.72 19.52 -11.71
N VAL A 149 -5.20 19.69 -10.48
CA VAL A 149 -5.36 20.97 -9.80
C VAL A 149 -4.61 20.90 -8.47
N ILE A 150 -3.40 21.44 -8.42
CA ILE A 150 -2.64 21.61 -7.18
C ILE A 150 -2.81 23.06 -6.74
N PRO A 151 -3.56 23.28 -5.64
CA PRO A 151 -2.91 23.99 -4.52
C PRO A 151 -3.10 23.33 -3.14
N ALA A 152 -3.99 22.35 -2.96
CA ALA A 152 -4.38 21.84 -1.62
C ALA A 152 -3.76 20.49 -1.19
N GLY A 153 -3.20 19.69 -2.11
CA GLY A 153 -2.82 18.30 -1.78
C GLY A 153 -1.52 18.14 -0.97
N VAL A 154 -0.59 19.10 -1.00
CA VAL A 154 0.71 18.93 -0.33
C VAL A 154 0.58 19.03 1.19
N SER A 155 -0.28 19.93 1.69
CA SER A 155 -0.59 20.01 3.12
C SER A 155 -1.21 18.71 3.64
N ASP A 156 -1.98 18.01 2.81
CA ASP A 156 -2.62 16.75 3.20
C ASP A 156 -1.58 15.62 3.37
N TRP A 157 -0.56 15.56 2.52
CA TRP A 157 0.53 14.59 2.66
C TRP A 157 1.45 14.90 3.84
N VAL A 158 1.74 16.17 4.11
CA VAL A 158 2.46 16.57 5.32
C VAL A 158 1.66 16.18 6.55
N HIS A 159 0.38 16.55 6.62
CA HIS A 159 -0.47 16.22 7.77
C HIS A 159 -0.59 14.70 7.95
N PHE A 160 -0.76 13.95 6.86
CA PHE A 160 -0.79 12.50 6.89
C PHE A 160 0.50 11.92 7.47
N LEU A 161 1.67 12.31 6.94
CA LEU A 161 2.97 11.73 7.34
C LEU A 161 3.44 12.21 8.70
N ALA A 162 3.31 13.51 8.99
CA ALA A 162 3.84 14.16 10.19
C ALA A 162 2.96 13.97 11.42
N ASP A 163 1.63 13.90 11.23
CA ASP A 163 0.67 13.91 12.34
C ASP A 163 -0.12 12.60 12.41
N LEU A 164 -0.76 12.18 11.31
CA LEU A 164 -1.65 11.02 11.35
C LEU A 164 -0.90 9.69 11.45
N VAL A 165 0.18 9.49 10.70
CA VAL A 165 0.98 8.26 10.76
C VAL A 165 1.48 7.98 12.17
N PRO A 166 2.23 8.86 12.85
CA PRO A 166 2.69 8.57 14.21
C PRO A 166 1.54 8.40 15.21
N ALA A 167 0.45 9.16 15.08
CA ALA A 167 -0.70 9.03 15.97
C ALA A 167 -1.45 7.68 15.81
N VAL A 168 -1.56 7.15 14.59
CA VAL A 168 -2.24 5.86 14.34
C VAL A 168 -1.29 4.69 14.58
N ALA A 169 -0.06 4.80 14.10
CA ALA A 169 0.93 3.74 14.20
C ALA A 169 1.29 3.43 15.66
N ARG A 170 1.30 4.43 16.55
CA ARG A 170 1.54 4.23 17.99
C ARG A 170 0.60 3.15 18.57
N ASP A 171 -0.68 3.23 18.26
CA ASP A 171 -1.72 2.38 18.89
C ASP A 171 -1.97 1.09 18.09
N ASN A 172 -1.60 1.05 16.81
CA ASN A 172 -1.78 -0.12 15.96
C ASN A 172 -0.60 -1.11 16.07
N TYR A 173 -0.93 -2.40 16.08
CA TYR A 173 0.05 -3.49 16.03
C TYR A 173 0.90 -3.39 14.76
N GLY A 174 2.21 -3.59 14.91
CA GLY A 174 3.18 -3.51 13.80
C GLY A 174 3.38 -2.11 13.21
N GLY A 175 2.79 -1.08 13.82
CA GLY A 175 2.86 0.30 13.33
C GLY A 175 2.09 0.54 12.04
N VAL A 176 1.11 -0.33 11.74
CA VAL A 176 0.34 -0.28 10.51
C VAL A 176 -0.65 0.88 10.55
N VAL A 177 -0.73 1.64 9.46
CA VAL A 177 -1.68 2.73 9.25
C VAL A 177 -2.54 2.37 8.03
N PRO A 178 -3.63 1.62 8.26
CA PRO A 178 -4.50 1.12 7.20
C PRO A 178 -5.58 2.14 6.83
N PHE A 179 -6.17 1.96 5.65
CA PHE A 179 -7.26 2.79 5.15
C PHE A 179 -8.57 2.02 4.98
N GLY A 180 -9.68 2.52 5.51
CA GLY A 180 -11.00 1.95 5.32
C GLY A 180 -11.50 2.13 3.88
N ARG A 181 -12.15 1.12 3.28
CA ARG A 181 -12.67 1.21 1.90
C ARG A 181 -14.07 1.81 1.88
N CYS A 182 -14.30 2.83 1.04
CA CYS A 182 -15.60 3.51 0.93
C CYS A 182 -16.60 2.86 -0.04
N THR A 183 -16.24 1.77 -0.71
CA THR A 183 -17.04 1.18 -1.81
C THR A 183 -18.07 0.14 -1.36
N GLY A 184 -18.34 0.02 -0.05
CA GLY A 184 -19.36 -0.89 0.49
C GLY A 184 -19.07 -2.39 0.36
N HIS A 185 -17.86 -2.79 -0.03
CA HIS A 185 -17.51 -4.21 -0.12
C HIS A 185 -17.48 -4.86 1.27
N VAL A 186 -18.44 -5.73 1.55
CA VAL A 186 -18.53 -6.45 2.82
C VAL A 186 -17.68 -7.72 2.78
N GLU A 187 -17.01 -8.06 3.88
CA GLU A 187 -16.06 -9.18 3.93
C GLU A 187 -16.64 -10.50 3.43
N TRP A 188 -17.82 -10.92 3.91
CA TRP A 188 -18.40 -12.21 3.54
C TRP A 188 -18.68 -12.34 2.03
N GLN A 189 -18.88 -11.21 1.33
CA GLN A 189 -19.11 -11.17 -0.11
C GLN A 189 -17.81 -11.20 -0.92
N TYR A 190 -16.73 -10.68 -0.34
CA TYR A 190 -15.49 -10.39 -1.06
C TYR A 190 -14.24 -11.10 -0.53
N THR A 191 -14.41 -11.98 0.45
CA THR A 191 -13.34 -12.76 1.07
C THR A 191 -13.77 -14.20 1.21
N LYS A 192 -12.94 -15.13 0.69
CA LYS A 192 -13.20 -16.56 0.86
C LYS A 192 -13.28 -16.94 2.35
N PRO A 193 -14.21 -17.84 2.72
CA PRO A 193 -14.33 -18.33 4.10
C PRO A 193 -13.05 -18.94 4.67
N ASP A 194 -12.20 -19.53 3.81
CA ASP A 194 -10.91 -20.12 4.23
C ASP A 194 -9.96 -19.09 4.85
N VAL A 195 -10.01 -17.83 4.38
CA VAL A 195 -9.12 -16.78 4.89
C VAL A 195 -9.44 -16.41 6.33
N PHE A 196 -10.72 -16.44 6.74
CA PHE A 196 -11.10 -16.20 8.13
C PHE A 196 -10.49 -17.23 9.07
N ALA A 197 -10.47 -18.49 8.66
CA ALA A 197 -9.83 -19.56 9.43
C ALA A 197 -8.30 -19.38 9.42
N ALA A 198 -7.71 -19.04 8.28
CA ALA A 198 -6.27 -18.85 8.13
C ALA A 198 -5.71 -17.72 9.01
N VAL A 199 -6.45 -16.61 9.16
CA VAL A 199 -6.07 -15.51 10.06
C VAL A 199 -6.48 -15.75 11.52
N GLY A 200 -7.08 -16.89 11.83
CA GLY A 200 -7.46 -17.25 13.20
C GLY A 200 -8.68 -16.52 13.76
N LEU A 201 -9.59 -16.03 12.90
CA LEU A 201 -10.84 -15.41 13.35
C LEU A 201 -11.89 -16.49 13.66
N SER A 202 -12.39 -16.50 14.89
CA SER A 202 -13.43 -17.42 15.36
C SER A 202 -14.52 -16.72 16.17
N GLY A 203 -15.64 -17.43 16.41
CA GLY A 203 -16.73 -16.96 17.26
C GLY A 203 -17.26 -15.57 16.87
N THR A 204 -17.53 -14.73 17.89
CA THR A 204 -18.06 -13.38 17.72
C THR A 204 -17.17 -12.50 16.85
N GLN A 205 -15.84 -12.60 16.98
CA GLN A 205 -14.91 -11.80 16.19
C GLN A 205 -15.04 -12.11 14.69
N ARG A 206 -15.19 -13.39 14.33
CA ARG A 206 -15.49 -13.79 12.96
C ARG A 206 -16.83 -13.24 12.48
N THR A 207 -17.89 -13.36 13.28
CA THR A 207 -19.22 -12.87 12.90
C THR A 207 -19.24 -11.36 12.64
N LEU A 208 -18.55 -10.58 13.48
CA LEU A 208 -18.39 -9.15 13.28
C LEU A 208 -17.55 -8.83 12.03
N ALA A 209 -16.43 -9.53 11.84
CA ALA A 209 -15.59 -9.37 10.67
C ALA A 209 -16.36 -9.63 9.38
N GLU A 210 -17.08 -10.76 9.30
CA GLU A 210 -17.87 -11.17 8.14
C GLU A 210 -18.82 -10.07 7.67
N ARG A 211 -19.46 -9.34 8.58
CA ARG A 211 -20.48 -8.31 8.29
C ARG A 211 -19.91 -6.90 8.08
N SER A 212 -18.60 -6.72 8.23
CA SER A 212 -17.97 -5.42 8.16
C SER A 212 -17.39 -5.13 6.78
N GLN A 213 -17.12 -3.85 6.51
CA GLN A 213 -16.49 -3.44 5.25
C GLN A 213 -15.03 -3.87 5.19
N GLN A 214 -14.59 -4.20 3.96
CA GLN A 214 -13.18 -4.42 3.65
C GLN A 214 -12.36 -3.15 3.90
N VAL A 215 -11.13 -3.39 4.30
CA VAL A 215 -10.05 -2.42 4.42
C VAL A 215 -9.29 -2.45 3.11
N TYR A 216 -8.88 -1.28 2.63
CA TYR A 216 -8.13 -1.13 1.41
C TYR A 216 -6.64 -1.44 1.66
N SER A 217 -6.02 -2.22 0.75
CA SER A 217 -4.60 -2.59 0.82
C SER A 217 -3.75 -1.95 -0.29
N GLY A 218 -4.36 -1.17 -1.19
CA GLY A 218 -3.60 -0.53 -2.28
C GLY A 218 -2.83 0.71 -1.86
N MET A 219 -3.15 1.26 -0.69
CA MET A 219 -2.30 2.21 0.02
C MET A 219 -2.31 1.86 1.51
N LEU A 220 -1.15 1.95 2.15
CA LEU A 220 -0.99 1.86 3.61
C LEU A 220 0.36 2.46 4.01
N ALA A 221 0.49 2.91 5.25
CA ALA A 221 1.79 3.23 5.84
C ALA A 221 2.15 2.27 6.97
N LEU A 222 3.44 2.13 7.23
CA LEU A 222 4.01 1.34 8.32
C LEU A 222 5.07 2.22 8.99
N GLN A 223 4.88 2.56 10.26
CA GLN A 223 5.98 3.10 11.06
C GLN A 223 6.70 1.94 11.74
N LYS A 224 7.98 1.72 11.42
CA LYS A 224 8.71 0.56 11.89
C LYS A 224 8.79 0.53 13.42
N LYS A 225 8.27 -0.54 14.01
CA LYS A 225 8.36 -0.91 15.41
C LYS A 225 9.25 -2.14 15.58
N ALA A 226 9.89 -2.25 16.73
CA ALA A 226 10.78 -3.36 17.02
C ALA A 226 10.00 -4.68 17.08
N GLY A 227 10.25 -5.60 16.14
CA GLY A 227 9.70 -6.95 16.11
C GLY A 227 8.25 -7.03 15.64
N GLU A 228 7.38 -6.10 16.05
CA GLU A 228 5.96 -6.13 15.70
C GLU A 228 5.71 -5.88 14.20
N THR A 229 6.47 -4.99 13.57
CA THR A 229 6.29 -4.71 12.13
C THR A 229 6.66 -5.94 11.31
N GLU A 230 7.77 -6.59 11.65
CA GLU A 230 8.16 -7.85 11.02
C GLU A 230 7.13 -8.96 11.29
N ALA A 231 6.60 -9.05 12.51
CA ALA A 231 5.62 -10.06 12.88
C ALA A 231 4.30 -9.89 12.10
N PHE A 232 3.77 -8.66 12.00
CA PHE A 232 2.59 -8.37 11.20
C PHE A 232 2.78 -8.74 9.72
N LEU A 233 3.92 -8.36 9.14
CA LEU A 233 4.22 -8.65 7.73
C LEU A 233 4.40 -10.15 7.48
N ARG A 234 4.94 -10.90 8.46
CA ARG A 234 5.00 -12.37 8.42
C ARG A 234 3.62 -13.00 8.50
N GLU A 235 2.73 -12.53 9.38
CA GLU A 235 1.35 -13.02 9.43
C GLU A 235 0.64 -12.85 8.08
N TRP A 236 0.83 -11.70 7.43
CA TRP A 236 0.27 -11.45 6.10
C TRP A 236 0.87 -12.40 5.05
N LEU A 237 2.18 -12.57 5.03
CA LEU A 237 2.87 -13.44 4.08
C LEU A 237 2.54 -14.92 4.29
N ASP A 238 2.46 -15.37 5.54
CA ASP A 238 2.18 -16.77 5.89
C ASP A 238 0.74 -17.15 5.55
N ALA A 239 -0.22 -16.22 5.73
CA ALA A 239 -1.58 -16.42 5.26
C ALA A 239 -1.67 -16.48 3.71
N ALA A 240 -0.74 -15.81 3.02
CA ALA A 240 -0.64 -15.78 1.56
C ALA A 240 0.05 -17.01 0.94
N ASP A 241 0.75 -17.83 1.74
CA ASP A 241 1.42 -19.05 1.25
C ASP A 241 0.45 -20.10 0.72
N ASP A 242 -0.78 -20.12 1.24
CA ASP A 242 -1.82 -21.01 0.75
C ASP A 242 -2.47 -20.43 -0.52
N PRO A 243 -2.35 -21.11 -1.68
CA PRO A 243 -2.95 -20.65 -2.93
C PRO A 243 -4.47 -20.42 -2.84
N VAL A 244 -5.18 -21.14 -1.96
CA VAL A 244 -6.63 -20.95 -1.77
C VAL A 244 -6.94 -19.61 -1.12
N ASN A 245 -6.13 -19.20 -0.13
CA ASN A 245 -6.34 -17.94 0.60
C ASN A 245 -6.02 -16.73 -0.26
N TYR A 246 -5.13 -16.90 -1.23
CA TYR A 246 -4.54 -15.78 -1.94
C TYR A 246 -4.95 -15.71 -3.41
N GLY A 247 -5.08 -16.84 -4.09
CA GLY A 247 -5.41 -16.92 -5.51
C GLY A 247 -6.87 -16.58 -5.84
N GLY A 248 -7.15 -16.32 -7.12
CA GLY A 248 -8.51 -16.03 -7.60
C GLY A 248 -9.44 -17.25 -7.58
N ASP A 249 -10.75 -17.02 -7.55
CA ASP A 249 -11.77 -18.07 -7.38
C ASP A 249 -11.74 -19.18 -8.44
N LYS A 250 -11.42 -18.83 -9.69
CA LYS A 250 -11.43 -19.79 -10.80
C LYS A 250 -10.29 -20.81 -10.71
N LEU A 251 -9.09 -20.37 -10.31
CA LEU A 251 -7.91 -21.23 -10.28
C LEU A 251 -7.74 -21.93 -8.93
N TYR A 252 -8.14 -21.26 -7.86
CA TYR A 252 -7.97 -21.74 -6.50
C TYR A 252 -9.30 -21.62 -5.77
N PRO A 253 -10.27 -22.51 -6.04
CA PRO A 253 -11.59 -22.43 -5.43
C PRO A 253 -11.50 -22.60 -3.91
N SER A 254 -12.45 -21.99 -3.21
CA SER A 254 -12.57 -22.10 -1.76
C SER A 254 -12.81 -23.57 -1.35
N ARG A 255 -12.15 -24.05 -0.30
CA ARG A 255 -12.39 -25.39 0.26
C ARG A 255 -13.71 -25.43 1.02
N THR A 256 -14.05 -24.32 1.64
CA THR A 256 -15.32 -24.12 2.34
C THR A 256 -16.33 -23.45 1.40
N ARG A 257 -17.55 -24.00 1.28
CA ARG A 257 -18.59 -23.40 0.43
C ARG A 257 -18.89 -21.95 0.89
N PRO A 258 -18.75 -20.94 0.00
CA PRO A 258 -19.13 -19.58 0.34
C PRO A 258 -20.63 -19.45 0.63
N ARG A 259 -21.00 -18.47 1.45
CA ARG A 259 -22.41 -18.18 1.76
C ARG A 259 -23.16 -17.70 0.50
N PRO A 260 -24.50 -17.89 0.43
CA PRO A 260 -25.30 -17.29 -0.64
C PRO A 260 -25.09 -15.78 -0.71
N GLY A 261 -24.77 -15.28 -1.91
CA GLY A 261 -24.44 -13.87 -2.16
C GLY A 261 -22.94 -13.53 -2.15
N TYR A 262 -22.06 -14.53 -2.02
CA TYR A 262 -20.64 -14.37 -2.30
C TYR A 262 -20.42 -13.88 -3.75
N VAL A 263 -19.54 -12.88 -3.92
CA VAL A 263 -19.30 -12.22 -5.21
C VAL A 263 -17.99 -12.68 -5.82
N ARG A 264 -16.87 -12.45 -5.14
CA ARG A 264 -15.52 -12.84 -5.60
C ARG A 264 -14.45 -12.58 -4.54
N HIS A 265 -13.32 -13.26 -4.61
CA HIS A 265 -12.20 -13.03 -3.72
C HIS A 265 -11.43 -11.75 -4.08
N LYS A 266 -10.84 -11.09 -3.06
CA LYS A 266 -10.00 -9.89 -3.23
C LYS A 266 -8.53 -10.09 -2.85
N ASN A 267 -8.05 -11.33 -2.90
CA ASN A 267 -6.62 -11.69 -2.86
C ASN A 267 -5.91 -11.08 -1.62
N ASP A 268 -4.85 -10.28 -1.82
CA ASP A 268 -4.07 -9.64 -0.76
C ASP A 268 -4.92 -8.78 0.17
N GLN A 269 -5.88 -8.07 -0.42
CA GLN A 269 -6.74 -7.15 0.32
C GLN A 269 -7.60 -7.89 1.33
N SER A 270 -8.12 -9.06 0.98
CA SER A 270 -8.91 -9.89 1.89
C SER A 270 -8.09 -10.30 3.12
N ILE A 271 -6.85 -10.75 2.92
CA ILE A 271 -5.97 -11.15 4.02
C ILE A 271 -5.62 -9.95 4.89
N PHE A 272 -5.12 -8.87 4.26
CA PHE A 272 -4.79 -7.63 4.95
C PHE A 272 -5.97 -7.16 5.80
N SER A 273 -7.15 -7.11 5.20
CA SER A 273 -8.33 -6.59 5.85
C SER A 273 -8.78 -7.40 7.07
N LEU A 274 -8.67 -8.73 7.01
CA LEU A 274 -8.96 -9.57 8.15
C LEU A 274 -7.89 -9.49 9.23
N LEU A 275 -6.61 -9.29 8.89
CA LEU A 275 -5.55 -9.04 9.89
C LEU A 275 -5.76 -7.72 10.64
N ILE A 276 -6.15 -6.65 9.95
CA ILE A 276 -6.52 -5.37 10.60
C ILE A 276 -7.63 -5.58 11.63
N LYS A 277 -8.63 -6.42 11.31
CA LYS A 277 -9.74 -6.76 12.20
C LYS A 277 -9.34 -7.72 13.32
N ARG A 278 -8.44 -8.65 13.04
CA ARG A 278 -7.88 -9.60 14.02
C ARG A 278 -7.24 -8.84 15.18
N HIS A 279 -6.50 -7.79 14.85
CA HIS A 279 -5.74 -6.96 15.77
C HIS A 279 -6.49 -5.69 16.21
N SER A 280 -7.79 -5.58 15.91
CA SER A 280 -8.64 -4.43 16.30
C SER A 280 -8.04 -3.06 15.97
N MET A 281 -7.34 -2.95 14.84
CA MET A 281 -6.56 -1.77 14.51
C MET A 281 -7.45 -0.59 14.11
N ARG A 282 -7.04 0.61 14.53
CA ARG A 282 -7.62 1.87 14.06
C ARG A 282 -7.33 2.05 12.58
N ARG A 283 -8.31 2.53 11.83
CA ARG A 283 -8.17 2.74 10.39
C ARG A 283 -8.36 4.21 10.10
N LEU A 284 -7.47 4.73 9.27
CA LEU A 284 -7.73 6.01 8.66
C LEU A 284 -8.80 5.85 7.59
N PRO A 285 -9.55 6.90 7.34
CA PRO A 285 -10.54 6.86 6.29
C PRO A 285 -9.81 7.07 4.93
N ALA A 286 -10.15 6.32 3.87
CA ALA A 286 -9.27 6.24 2.67
C ALA A 286 -9.06 7.57 1.95
N PRO A 287 -7.80 7.96 1.64
CA PRO A 287 -7.52 9.07 0.74
C PRO A 287 -8.07 8.67 -0.62
N TYR A 288 -9.12 9.37 -1.05
CA TYR A 288 -10.14 8.85 -1.96
C TYR A 288 -9.60 8.31 -3.29
N TYR A 289 -10.14 7.15 -3.69
CA TYR A 289 -10.20 6.70 -5.07
C TYR A 289 -11.50 7.22 -5.71
N TRP A 290 -11.35 7.99 -6.80
CA TRP A 290 -12.26 8.14 -7.93
C TRP A 290 -13.69 8.68 -7.68
N VAL A 291 -13.86 9.98 -7.89
CA VAL A 291 -14.97 10.54 -8.68
C VAL A 291 -14.28 11.19 -9.88
N GLY A 292 -14.78 10.98 -11.09
CA GLY A 292 -14.05 11.18 -12.36
C GLY A 292 -13.13 12.41 -12.42
N ASP A 293 -11.94 12.20 -13.00
CA ASP A 293 -10.97 13.23 -13.38
C ASP A 293 -10.82 14.38 -12.37
N THR A 294 -10.16 14.11 -11.24
CA THR A 294 -9.35 15.07 -10.46
C THR A 294 -8.88 14.34 -9.20
N GLY A 295 -7.56 14.19 -9.02
CA GLY A 295 -6.99 13.64 -7.78
C GLY A 295 -7.36 14.46 -6.54
N PHE A 296 -7.10 13.88 -5.35
CA PHE A 296 -7.36 14.44 -4.01
C PHE A 296 -8.42 15.56 -3.97
N ALA A 297 -9.70 15.19 -4.09
CA ALA A 297 -10.79 16.16 -4.03
C ALA A 297 -11.92 15.72 -3.08
N SER A 298 -12.17 16.60 -2.10
CA SER A 298 -13.30 16.70 -1.17
C SER A 298 -13.37 15.73 0.02
N CYS A 299 -13.16 16.30 1.21
CA CYS A 299 -13.53 15.70 2.50
C CYS A 299 -15.04 15.46 2.56
N ARG A 300 -15.48 14.23 2.86
CA ARG A 300 -16.90 13.97 3.17
C ARG A 300 -17.30 14.70 4.46
N ARG A 301 -18.53 15.22 4.49
CA ARG A 301 -19.13 15.93 5.64
C ARG A 301 -18.94 15.18 6.97
N GLU A 302 -19.14 13.87 6.96
CA GLU A 302 -18.96 12.97 8.11
C GLU A 302 -17.53 13.03 8.72
N TRP A 303 -16.51 13.40 7.94
CA TRP A 303 -15.11 13.41 8.37
C TRP A 303 -14.70 14.78 8.91
N ALA A 304 -15.30 15.85 8.39
CA ALA A 304 -15.27 17.16 9.01
C ALA A 304 -15.93 17.10 10.40
N GLU A 305 -17.09 16.45 10.50
CA GLU A 305 -17.84 16.27 11.75
C GLU A 305 -17.07 15.40 12.77
N ALA A 306 -16.28 14.43 12.29
CA ALA A 306 -15.42 13.61 13.14
C ALA A 306 -14.03 14.21 13.42
N GLY A 307 -13.78 15.47 13.02
CA GLY A 307 -12.55 16.21 13.34
C GLY A 307 -11.31 15.80 12.53
N TYR A 308 -11.47 15.01 11.46
CA TYR A 308 -10.36 14.54 10.62
C TYR A 308 -10.01 15.52 9.47
N CYS A 309 -10.78 16.61 9.31
CA CYS A 309 -10.57 17.61 8.28
C CYS A 309 -10.56 19.03 8.89
N PRO A 310 -9.39 19.59 9.25
CA PRO A 310 -9.32 20.96 9.80
C PRO A 310 -9.71 22.06 8.79
N PHE A 311 -9.85 21.75 7.50
CA PHE A 311 -10.07 22.71 6.41
C PHE A 311 -11.45 22.65 5.74
N ALA A 312 -12.43 21.95 6.33
CA ALA A 312 -13.77 21.76 5.74
C ALA A 312 -14.62 23.05 5.56
N GLY A 313 -14.03 24.24 5.71
CA GLY A 313 -14.65 25.54 5.46
C GLY A 313 -14.13 26.31 4.23
N ALA A 314 -13.06 25.86 3.56
CA ALA A 314 -12.55 26.55 2.38
C ALA A 314 -13.30 26.08 1.13
N GLN A 315 -14.29 26.88 0.68
CA GLN A 315 -14.99 26.65 -0.58
C GLN A 315 -14.00 26.48 -1.73
N SER A 316 -14.11 25.37 -2.48
CA SER A 316 -13.37 25.13 -3.71
C SER A 316 -13.68 26.23 -4.74
N SER A 317 -12.71 27.09 -5.04
CA SER A 317 -12.81 28.01 -6.18
C SER A 317 -12.79 27.21 -7.49
N ARG A 318 -13.66 27.64 -8.41
CA ARG A 318 -14.08 26.96 -9.65
C ARG A 318 -12.92 26.47 -10.55
N PHE A 319 -13.14 25.31 -11.15
CA PHE A 319 -12.37 24.74 -12.26
C PHE A 319 -12.30 25.71 -13.45
N ASP A 320 -11.10 26.21 -13.78
CA ASP A 320 -10.87 27.05 -14.96
C ASP A 320 -10.70 26.15 -16.21
N LYS A 321 -11.81 26.01 -16.95
CA LYS A 321 -11.86 25.26 -18.22
C LYS A 321 -10.93 25.82 -19.30
N GLN A 322 -10.50 27.08 -19.19
CA GLN A 322 -9.74 27.77 -20.22
C GLN A 322 -8.25 27.49 -20.08
N ALA A 323 -7.75 27.41 -18.84
CA ALA A 323 -6.40 26.94 -18.54
C ALA A 323 -6.17 25.49 -18.99
N TRP A 324 -7.17 24.61 -18.81
CA TRP A 324 -7.11 23.20 -19.23
C TRP A 324 -7.00 23.04 -20.76
N LYS A 325 -7.83 23.76 -21.53
CA LYS A 325 -7.74 23.73 -23.01
C LYS A 325 -6.41 24.25 -23.53
N SER A 326 -5.75 25.17 -22.81
CA SER A 326 -4.41 25.65 -23.18
C SER A 326 -3.31 24.63 -22.86
N ALA A 327 -3.44 23.88 -21.75
CA ALA A 327 -2.52 22.78 -21.42
C ALA A 327 -2.66 21.59 -22.39
N GLU A 328 -3.88 21.22 -22.78
CA GLU A 328 -4.12 20.18 -23.80
C GLU A 328 -3.52 20.58 -25.16
N ARG A 329 -3.62 21.86 -25.54
CA ARG A 329 -2.98 22.38 -26.75
C ARG A 329 -1.46 22.33 -26.66
N CYS A 330 -0.86 22.68 -25.52
CA CYS A 330 0.59 22.57 -25.33
C CYS A 330 1.09 21.11 -25.43
N VAL A 331 0.36 20.15 -24.86
CA VAL A 331 0.72 18.73 -24.91
C VAL A 331 0.50 18.14 -26.31
N ALA A 332 -0.53 18.58 -27.03
CA ALA A 332 -0.75 18.19 -28.42
C ALA A 332 0.31 18.77 -29.36
N GLN A 333 0.71 20.03 -29.15
CA GLN A 333 1.76 20.71 -29.92
C GLN A 333 3.13 20.05 -29.69
N ALA A 334 3.49 19.74 -28.44
CA ALA A 334 4.74 19.03 -28.11
C ALA A 334 4.82 17.61 -28.68
N LYS A 335 3.67 16.96 -28.93
CA LYS A 335 3.61 15.66 -29.61
C LYS A 335 3.69 15.78 -31.13
N ALA A 336 3.17 16.85 -31.70
CA ALA A 336 3.21 17.12 -33.14
C ALA A 336 4.63 17.52 -33.61
N ASP A 337 5.38 18.23 -32.76
CA ASP A 337 6.66 18.84 -33.15
C ASP A 337 7.88 17.92 -32.92
N GLY A 338 7.69 16.68 -32.47
CA GLY A 338 8.74 15.65 -32.37
C GLY A 338 9.96 16.00 -31.50
N SER A 339 9.91 17.09 -30.75
CA SER A 339 11.05 17.63 -30.01
C SER A 339 11.13 17.04 -28.60
N ARG A 340 12.26 16.38 -28.30
CA ARG A 340 12.64 16.02 -26.93
C ARG A 340 12.81 17.31 -26.13
N LEU A 341 11.90 17.60 -25.20
CA LEU A 341 12.02 18.71 -24.27
C LEU A 341 13.20 18.48 -23.31
N SER A 342 14.33 19.12 -23.58
CA SER A 342 15.24 19.60 -22.54
C SER A 342 14.69 20.92 -22.02
N LEU A 343 14.54 21.07 -20.71
CA LEU A 343 14.11 22.32 -20.09
C LEU A 343 15.24 22.87 -19.23
N GLN A 344 15.90 23.90 -19.76
CA GLN A 344 16.54 24.96 -18.99
C GLN A 344 15.56 26.13 -18.85
N ALA A 345 15.70 26.82 -17.71
CA ALA A 345 14.98 28.00 -17.19
C ALA A 345 13.61 27.70 -16.57
#